data_AF-A0A4Z1SQX2-F1
#
_entry.id   AF-A0A4Z1SQX2-F1
#
_cell.length_a   1.000
_cell.length_b   1.000
_cell.length_c   1.000
_cell.angle_alpha   90.00
_cell.angle_beta   90.00
_cell.angle_gamma   90.00
#
_symmetry.space_group_name_H-M   'P 1'
#
loop_
_entity.id
_entity.type
_entity.pdbx_description
1 polymer ?
#
loop_
_entity_poly.entity_id
_entity_poly.type
_entity_poly.pdbx_seq_one_letter_code
_entity_poly.pdbx_strand_id
1 'polypeptide(L)'
;MRKVRERLEMLSPHHVLALLSPIERSFEQSEALELGETVWSALLCEPGALDDAFCKVEDEIVDGCVVCLSRRKDAVILPCRHLVVCEVCADRIEHCCPYCRGKADEALVVEYPEWPDA
;
A
#
# COMPACT_ATOMS: atom_id res chain seq x y z
N MET A 1 -9.95 -15.58 14.16
CA MET A 1 -10.32 -14.14 14.15
C MET A 1 -11.31 -13.76 15.25
N ARG A 2 -12.45 -14.45 15.46
CA ARG A 2 -13.42 -14.11 16.53
C ARG A 2 -12.86 -14.13 17.97
N LYS A 3 -12.05 -15.14 18.30
CA LYS A 3 -11.45 -15.28 19.65
C LYS A 3 -10.42 -14.20 20.03
N VAL A 4 -9.86 -13.48 19.06
CA VAL A 4 -8.93 -12.36 19.32
C VAL A 4 -9.74 -11.11 19.70
N ARG A 5 -10.88 -10.91 19.04
CA ARG A 5 -11.82 -9.81 19.29
C ARG A 5 -12.46 -9.89 20.68
N GLU A 6 -12.95 -11.07 21.07
CA GLU A 6 -13.53 -11.31 22.42
C GLU A 6 -12.52 -11.08 23.56
N ARG A 7 -11.22 -11.29 23.30
CA ARG A 7 -10.16 -11.03 24.30
C ARG A 7 -9.76 -9.55 24.37
N LEU A 8 -9.93 -8.81 23.28
CA LEU A 8 -9.69 -7.37 23.22
C LEU A 8 -10.84 -6.57 23.85
N GLU A 9 -12.09 -7.04 23.70
CA GLU A 9 -13.29 -6.44 24.29
C GLU A 9 -13.32 -6.49 25.84
N MET A 10 -12.47 -7.32 26.46
CA MET A 10 -12.30 -7.45 27.92
C MET A 10 -11.16 -6.60 28.50
N LEU A 11 -10.35 -5.95 27.65
CA LEU A 11 -9.24 -5.12 28.08
C LEU A 11 -9.70 -3.66 28.08
N SER A 12 -9.88 -3.10 29.28
CA SER A 12 -10.13 -1.67 29.47
C SER A 12 -9.12 -0.83 28.66
N PRO A 13 -9.53 0.32 28.08
CA PRO A 13 -8.69 1.22 27.28
C PRO A 13 -7.32 1.54 27.89
N HIS A 14 -7.22 1.48 29.22
CA HIS A 14 -5.99 1.67 29.97
C HIS A 14 -4.86 0.66 29.66
N HIS A 15 -5.18 -0.57 29.23
CA HIS A 15 -4.17 -1.60 28.94
C HIS A 15 -3.49 -1.42 27.59
N VAL A 16 -4.14 -0.75 26.64
CA VAL A 16 -3.58 -0.44 25.32
C VAL A 16 -2.57 0.70 25.44
N LEU A 17 -2.87 1.71 26.26
CA LEU A 17 -1.95 2.80 26.63
C LEU A 17 -0.68 2.30 27.35
N ALA A 18 -0.79 1.27 28.20
CA ALA A 18 0.37 0.71 28.92
C ALA A 18 1.40 0.04 28.00
N LEU A 19 0.98 -0.50 26.85
CA LEU A 19 1.87 -1.15 25.87
C LEU A 19 2.64 -0.14 25.00
N LEU A 20 2.16 1.11 24.90
CA LEU A 20 2.81 2.20 24.17
C LEU A 20 3.84 2.98 25.03
N SER A 21 4.05 2.55 26.28
CA SER A 21 4.72 3.37 27.29
C SER A 21 6.26 3.56 27.24
N PRO A 22 7.10 2.94 26.38
CA PRO A 22 8.53 3.26 26.43
C PRO A 22 9.08 4.12 25.27
N ILE A 23 8.28 4.93 24.57
CA ILE A 23 8.84 5.98 23.69
C ILE A 23 8.08 7.30 23.83
N GLU A 24 7.96 7.80 25.06
CA GLU A 24 7.67 9.22 25.28
C GLU A 24 8.88 9.91 25.88
N ARG A 25 9.64 10.59 25.04
CA ARG A 25 10.21 11.87 25.44
C ARG A 25 10.29 12.75 24.19
N SER A 26 9.47 13.79 24.19
CA SER A 26 9.40 14.91 23.22
C SER A 26 8.39 14.73 22.10
N PHE A 27 7.08 14.79 22.40
CA PHE A 27 6.08 15.34 21.48
C PHE A 27 4.81 15.71 22.28
N GLU A 28 4.10 16.77 21.89
CA GLU A 28 2.99 17.32 22.68
C GLU A 28 1.83 16.31 22.82
N GLN A 29 1.33 16.18 24.05
CA GLN A 29 0.33 15.16 24.45
C GLN A 29 -1.00 15.22 23.67
N SER A 30 -1.26 16.28 22.91
CA SER A 30 -2.45 16.41 22.07
C SER A 30 -2.36 15.63 20.76
N GLU A 31 -1.20 15.61 20.09
CA GLU A 31 -1.04 14.99 18.76
C GLU A 31 -0.95 13.45 18.85
N ALA A 32 -0.36 12.93 19.93
CA ALA A 32 -0.26 11.48 20.16
C ALA A 32 -1.63 10.85 20.47
N LEU A 33 -2.53 11.62 21.10
CA LEU A 33 -3.88 11.18 21.44
C LEU A 33 -4.79 11.20 20.20
N GLU A 34 -4.67 12.21 19.34
CA GLU A 34 -5.35 12.26 18.03
C GLU A 34 -4.89 11.13 17.09
N LEU A 35 -3.59 10.83 17.04
CA LEU A 35 -3.07 9.68 16.30
C LEU A 35 -3.54 8.34 16.89
N GLY A 36 -3.63 8.26 18.22
CA GLY A 36 -4.16 7.08 18.91
C GLY A 36 -5.64 6.85 18.61
N GLU A 37 -6.46 7.90 18.63
CA GLU A 37 -7.89 7.84 18.33
C GLU A 37 -8.16 7.56 16.85
N THR A 38 -7.41 8.15 15.93
CA THR A 38 -7.51 7.87 14.49
C THR A 38 -7.09 6.44 14.15
N VAL A 39 -6.04 5.92 14.76
CA VAL A 39 -5.61 4.51 14.60
C VAL A 39 -6.62 3.56 15.25
N TRP A 40 -7.16 3.90 16.43
CA TRP A 40 -8.21 3.14 17.11
C TRP A 40 -9.50 3.10 16.29
N SER A 41 -9.92 4.23 15.73
CA SER A 41 -11.03 4.31 14.78
C SER A 41 -10.75 3.56 13.49
N ALA A 42 -9.54 3.60 12.94
CA ALA A 42 -9.17 2.80 11.76
C ALA A 42 -9.18 1.28 12.04
N LEU A 43 -8.85 0.87 13.26
CA LEU A 43 -8.86 -0.53 13.70
C LEU A 43 -10.25 -1.06 14.09
N LEU A 44 -11.19 -0.19 14.46
CA LEU A 44 -12.47 -0.57 15.08
C LEU A 44 -13.73 -0.02 14.38
N CYS A 45 -13.64 0.93 13.45
CA CYS A 45 -14.80 1.36 12.67
C CYS A 45 -15.27 0.24 11.74
N GLU A 46 -16.59 0.08 11.68
CA GLU A 46 -17.30 -0.91 10.87
C GLU A 46 -16.85 -0.87 9.39
N PRO A 47 -16.82 -2.02 8.71
CA PRO A 47 -16.13 -2.22 7.43
C PRO A 47 -16.97 -1.71 6.26
N GLY A 48 -17.33 -0.42 6.26
CA GLY A 48 -18.19 0.15 5.22
C GLY A 48 -17.94 1.63 4.90
N ALA A 49 -17.37 2.41 5.83
CA ALA A 49 -17.03 3.81 5.57
C ALA A 49 -15.59 4.00 5.02
N LEU A 50 -14.74 2.99 5.23
CA LEU A 50 -13.37 2.98 4.72
C LEU A 50 -13.33 2.46 3.27
N ASP A 51 -14.35 1.71 2.87
CA ASP A 51 -14.42 0.96 1.60
C ASP A 51 -14.38 1.90 0.38
N ASP A 52 -15.15 2.99 0.37
CA ASP A 52 -15.18 3.93 -0.76
C ASP A 52 -13.86 4.71 -0.95
N ALA A 53 -13.14 4.97 0.15
CA ALA A 53 -11.84 5.61 0.13
C ALA A 53 -10.73 4.61 -0.21
N PHE A 54 -10.85 3.36 0.24
CA PHE A 54 -9.93 2.28 -0.09
C PHE A 54 -10.03 1.87 -1.55
N CYS A 55 -11.22 1.77 -2.14
CA CYS A 55 -11.36 1.37 -3.55
C CYS A 55 -10.61 2.31 -4.50
N LYS A 56 -10.69 3.63 -4.28
CA LYS A 56 -9.98 4.61 -5.11
C LYS A 56 -8.46 4.51 -4.96
N VAL A 57 -8.00 4.21 -3.75
CA VAL A 57 -6.57 4.02 -3.45
C VAL A 57 -6.08 2.67 -3.99
N GLU A 58 -6.91 1.63 -3.92
CA GLU A 58 -6.61 0.31 -4.48
C GLU A 58 -6.44 0.36 -6.00
N ASP A 59 -7.30 1.06 -6.73
CA ASP A 59 -7.19 1.15 -8.19
C ASP A 59 -5.87 1.84 -8.61
N GLU A 60 -5.46 2.91 -7.93
CA GLU A 60 -4.19 3.60 -8.20
C GLU A 60 -2.95 2.73 -7.85
N ILE A 61 -3.04 1.93 -6.79
CA ILE A 61 -1.96 1.03 -6.37
C ILE A 61 -1.89 -0.20 -7.27
N VAL A 62 -3.03 -0.75 -7.71
CA VAL A 62 -3.13 -1.93 -8.55
C VAL A 62 -2.54 -1.66 -9.93
N ASP A 63 -2.72 -0.47 -10.51
CA ASP A 63 -2.14 -0.09 -11.80
C ASP A 63 -0.78 0.62 -11.70
N GLY A 64 -0.31 0.85 -10.48
CA GLY A 64 0.97 1.48 -10.18
C GLY A 64 2.20 0.59 -10.41
N CYS A 65 3.30 1.18 -10.86
CA CYS A 65 4.61 0.54 -10.97
C CYS A 65 5.03 -0.02 -9.60
N VAL A 66 5.35 -1.32 -9.56
CA VAL A 66 5.68 -2.01 -8.29
C VAL A 66 7.00 -1.56 -7.65
N VAL A 67 7.80 -0.77 -8.36
CA VAL A 67 9.10 -0.27 -7.89
C VAL A 67 8.98 1.11 -7.25
N CYS A 68 8.35 2.06 -7.95
CA CYS A 68 8.26 3.44 -7.46
C CYS A 68 6.91 3.79 -6.83
N LEU A 69 5.88 2.97 -7.03
CA LEU A 69 4.52 3.19 -6.54
C LEU A 69 3.94 4.58 -6.89
N SER A 70 4.49 5.25 -7.90
CA SER A 70 4.19 6.67 -8.21
C SER A 70 3.71 6.88 -9.65
N ARG A 71 4.02 5.96 -10.56
CA ARG A 71 3.69 6.05 -11.99
C ARG A 71 2.96 4.79 -12.42
N ARG A 72 2.10 4.89 -13.43
CA ARG A 72 1.43 3.74 -14.05
C ARG A 72 2.46 2.80 -14.69
N LYS A 73 2.09 1.52 -14.79
CA LYS A 73 2.89 0.53 -15.52
C LYS A 73 2.75 0.80 -17.02
N ASP A 74 3.88 0.92 -17.71
CA ASP A 74 3.95 1.16 -19.16
C ASP A 74 5.16 0.47 -19.80
N ALA A 75 5.87 -0.40 -19.08
CA ALA A 75 7.00 -1.16 -19.62
C ALA A 75 6.87 -2.67 -19.41
N VAL A 76 6.95 -3.42 -20.52
CA VAL A 76 6.92 -4.88 -20.58
C VAL A 76 8.34 -5.43 -20.53
N ILE A 77 8.66 -6.20 -19.49
CA ILE A 77 9.99 -6.82 -19.33
C ILE A 77 10.11 -8.08 -20.18
N LEU A 78 11.11 -8.13 -21.07
CA LEU A 78 11.40 -9.28 -21.92
C LEU A 78 12.52 -10.17 -21.32
N PRO A 79 12.45 -11.50 -21.53
CA PRO A 79 11.47 -12.25 -22.32
C PRO A 79 10.20 -12.64 -21.55
N CYS A 80 10.11 -12.32 -20.25
CA CYS A 80 9.02 -12.82 -19.39
C CYS A 80 7.64 -12.19 -19.63
N ARG A 81 7.57 -11.08 -20.37
CA ARG A 81 6.36 -10.33 -20.75
C ARG A 81 5.52 -9.80 -19.57
N HIS A 82 6.13 -9.55 -18.42
CA HIS A 82 5.42 -8.92 -17.30
C HIS A 82 5.38 -7.41 -17.45
N LEU A 83 4.17 -6.84 -17.43
CA LEU A 83 3.91 -5.40 -17.34
C LEU A 83 3.73 -5.01 -15.87
N VAL A 84 4.84 -4.69 -15.20
CA VAL A 84 4.86 -4.48 -13.74
C VAL A 84 5.60 -3.22 -13.33
N VAL A 85 6.27 -2.54 -14.26
CA VAL A 85 7.03 -1.32 -13.99
C VAL A 85 6.72 -0.22 -14.97
N CYS A 86 7.06 1.01 -14.59
CA CYS A 86 7.12 2.15 -15.49
C CYS A 86 8.44 2.18 -16.27
N GLU A 87 8.50 2.89 -17.40
CA GLU A 87 9.65 3.07 -18.28
C GLU A 87 10.90 3.48 -17.50
N VAL A 88 10.79 4.53 -16.68
CA VAL A 88 11.92 5.04 -15.88
C VAL A 88 12.44 4.02 -14.86
N CYS A 89 11.58 3.12 -14.37
CA CYS A 89 12.02 2.03 -13.49
C CYS A 89 12.57 0.85 -14.29
N ALA A 90 12.07 0.60 -15.51
CA ALA A 90 12.57 -0.43 -16.38
C ALA A 90 14.04 -0.19 -16.78
N ASP A 91 14.41 1.07 -17.07
CA ASP A 91 15.79 1.48 -17.37
C ASP A 91 16.78 1.20 -16.23
N ARG A 92 16.28 1.02 -15.00
CA ARG A 92 17.09 0.76 -13.80
C ARG A 92 17.13 -0.73 -13.43
N ILE A 93 16.44 -1.61 -14.16
CA ILE A 93 16.45 -3.04 -13.91
C ILE A 93 17.65 -3.64 -14.65
N GLU A 94 18.63 -4.15 -13.90
CA GLU A 94 19.87 -4.64 -14.50
C GLU A 94 19.85 -6.14 -14.84
N HIS A 95 19.09 -6.96 -14.11
CA HIS A 95 19.28 -8.42 -14.16
C HIS A 95 18.00 -9.25 -14.19
N CYS A 96 16.95 -8.84 -13.46
CA CYS A 96 15.78 -9.68 -13.30
C CYS A 96 14.47 -8.89 -13.17
N CYS A 97 13.40 -9.50 -13.68
CA CYS A 97 12.05 -8.99 -13.54
C CYS A 97 11.63 -9.01 -12.05
N PRO A 98 11.10 -7.92 -11.47
CA PRO A 98 10.74 -7.86 -10.06
C PRO A 98 9.56 -8.79 -9.71
N TYR A 99 8.78 -9.22 -10.69
CA TYR A 99 7.63 -10.11 -10.49
C TYR A 99 8.01 -11.60 -10.49
N CYS A 100 8.61 -12.08 -11.58
CA CYS A 100 8.91 -13.51 -11.73
C CYS A 100 10.36 -13.89 -11.44
N ARG A 101 11.24 -12.90 -11.20
CA ARG A 101 12.68 -13.08 -10.97
C ARG A 101 13.44 -13.72 -12.15
N GLY A 102 12.78 -13.91 -13.30
CA GLY A 102 13.42 -14.32 -14.55
C GLY A 102 14.33 -13.21 -15.09
N LYS A 103 15.24 -13.57 -16.00
CA LYS A 103 16.17 -12.64 -16.65
C LYS A 103 15.41 -11.47 -17.28
N ALA A 104 15.89 -10.25 -17.08
CA ALA A 104 15.41 -9.05 -17.75
C ALA A 104 16.47 -8.64 -18.78
N ASP A 105 16.22 -8.95 -20.05
CA ASP A 105 17.14 -8.63 -21.14
C ASP A 105 16.86 -7.24 -21.71
N GLU A 106 15.58 -6.93 -21.89
CA GLU A 106 15.10 -5.72 -22.54
C GLU A 106 13.74 -5.30 -21.95
N ALA A 107 13.33 -4.06 -22.19
CA ALA A 107 12.01 -3.56 -21.84
C ALA A 107 11.36 -2.90 -23.06
N LEU A 108 10.10 -3.23 -23.32
CA LEU A 108 9.29 -2.60 -24.37
C LEU A 108 8.28 -1.65 -23.72
N VAL A 109 8.37 -0.36 -24.06
CA VAL A 109 7.42 0.65 -23.61
C VAL A 109 6.12 0.54 -24.42
N VAL A 110 4.98 0.54 -23.74
CA VAL A 110 3.64 0.45 -24.33
C VAL A 110 2.96 1.81 -24.19
N GLU A 111 2.49 2.33 -25.32
CA GLU A 111 1.63 3.52 -25.35
C GLU A 111 0.17 3.10 -25.20
N TYR A 112 -0.57 3.78 -24.35
CA TYR A 112 -2.03 3.65 -24.25
C TYR A 112 -2.67 4.71 -25.12
N PRO A 113 -3.13 4.39 -26.34
CA PRO A 113 -3.85 5.36 -27.14
C PRO A 113 -5.14 5.76 -26.41
N GLU A 114 -5.47 7.05 -26.45
CA GLU A 114 -6.80 7.53 -26.09
C GLU A 114 -7.77 7.00 -27.14
N TRP A 115 -8.44 5.88 -26.83
CA TRP A 115 -9.50 5.38 -27.67
C TRP A 115 -10.66 6.39 -27.60
N PRO A 116 -11.09 6.98 -28.72
CA PRO A 116 -12.24 7.87 -28.72
C PRO A 116 -13.47 7.04 -28.34
N ASP A 117 -13.99 7.33 -27.14
CA ASP A 117 -15.22 6.88 -26.48
C ASP A 117 -15.90 5.62 -27.08
N ALA A 118 -15.85 4.53 -26.31
CA ALA A 118 -16.69 3.35 -26.51
C ALA A 118 -18.15 3.59 -26.08
#